data_AF-A0A660QB92-F1
#
_entry.id   AF-A0A660QB92-F1
#
_cell.length_a   1.000
_cell.length_b   1.000
_cell.length_c   1.000
_cell.angle_alpha   90.00
_cell.angle_beta   90.00
_cell.angle_gamma   90.00
#
_symmetry.space_group_name_H-M   'P 1'
#
loop_
_entity.id
_entity.type
_entity.pdbx_description
1 polymer ?
#
loop_
_entity_poly.entity_id
_entity_poly.type
_entity_poly.pdbx_seq_one_letter_code
_entity_poly.pdbx_strand_id
1 'polypeptide(L)'
;SPMQLSIIGHLHIMLTLIGVAVTLIIGRWFDWKGITHKIGIPLFIAGTAILTIGVWSVVPFHLIAHTIIYVGAVFAMTAALMLVIFGWAKMIREGCAESGKRGLFAGIAALTRDPLRFGSLWQMVFMNFCVSGVGIFMAIKLEDIFRAIPFREERITLTGHWHILSVLTGTIVLFYIMSELFPLKGKVRKLFGWGVILSSDLAFAMITLFSLKRLWVTEENQQPFVNFTMFSAETGLAVLEILLGVFMVLLLIRLFKGRIKGMSVLLLCSSLFFVSCGAPAPDRDPTTLEMNLTVDPEAWATVPAGEFISGLNEHEEAVPYDYEIMVTEVTYEQYARYLNEALADGKIEIKDDAVWGPYPGDEFHEGRHEFPIPEGSYKYYDLAGQKTRIQLADGQFSVVDGYGRFPAVYVTWMGAYGYAGFHGWRLPTVFEWEKAARGTDGRSYPFVEEPTKKSANYYKSRDPFDKSNGTTPVGFYNGQTHGDFATHDSPGPYGCYDQAGNVAEWIGELHAGSHLRLIYGGSMMEYAYNLRSYTENSGLPEYASHQVGFRCVRGGNPEQHHDTPKH
;
A
#
# COMPACT_ATOMS: atom_id res chain seq x y z
N SER A 1 -0.58 -9.54 -20.65
CA SER A 1 -1.56 -10.29 -21.48
C SER A 1 -2.58 -9.35 -22.13
N PRO A 2 -3.29 -9.76 -23.21
CA PRO A 2 -4.37 -8.97 -23.81
C PRO A 2 -5.50 -8.61 -22.82
N MET A 3 -5.75 -9.46 -21.82
CA MET A 3 -6.71 -9.20 -20.75
C MET A 3 -6.27 -8.04 -19.86
N GLN A 4 -5.01 -7.99 -19.43
CA GLN A 4 -4.46 -6.87 -18.64
C GLN A 4 -4.55 -5.54 -19.41
N LEU A 5 -4.19 -5.55 -20.70
CA LEU A 5 -4.29 -4.37 -21.56
C LEU A 5 -5.75 -3.91 -21.76
N SER A 6 -6.69 -4.85 -21.86
CA SER A 6 -8.12 -4.55 -21.92
C SER A 6 -8.63 -3.88 -20.63
N ILE A 7 -8.17 -4.32 -19.45
CA ILE A 7 -8.52 -3.69 -18.16
C ILE A 7 -7.98 -2.26 -18.10
N ILE A 8 -6.72 -2.06 -18.52
CA ILE A 8 -6.10 -0.72 -18.56
C ILE A 8 -6.89 0.20 -19.50
N GLY A 9 -7.21 -0.26 -20.71
CA GLY A 9 -8.03 0.51 -21.66
C GLY A 9 -9.42 0.84 -21.10
N HIS A 10 -10.09 -0.14 -20.48
CA HIS A 10 -11.41 0.04 -19.88
C HIS A 10 -11.42 1.13 -18.79
N LEU A 11 -10.41 1.15 -17.92
CA LEU A 11 -10.30 2.17 -16.88
C LEU A 11 -10.13 3.59 -17.47
N HIS A 12 -9.30 3.75 -18.49
CA HIS A 12 -9.07 5.04 -19.14
C HIS A 12 -10.36 5.60 -19.75
N ILE A 13 -11.15 4.77 -20.46
CA ILE A 13 -12.36 5.26 -21.11
C ILE A 13 -13.47 5.57 -20.11
N MET A 14 -13.65 4.76 -19.05
CA MET A 14 -14.69 5.02 -18.05
C MET A 14 -14.49 6.36 -17.36
N LEU A 15 -13.30 6.60 -16.80
CA LEU A 15 -12.98 7.85 -16.09
C LEU A 15 -13.08 9.07 -17.02
N THR A 16 -12.61 8.93 -18.26
CA THR A 16 -12.70 9.99 -19.27
C THR A 16 -14.15 10.35 -19.59
N LEU A 17 -14.99 9.36 -19.87
CA LEU A 17 -16.40 9.58 -20.20
C LEU A 17 -17.17 10.16 -19.01
N ILE A 18 -16.87 9.73 -17.79
CA ILE A 18 -17.43 10.33 -16.57
C ILE A 18 -16.98 11.79 -16.46
N GLY A 19 -15.70 12.09 -16.65
CA GLY A 19 -15.18 13.46 -16.63
C GLY A 19 -15.85 14.37 -17.67
N VAL A 20 -16.07 13.87 -18.89
CA VAL A 20 -16.81 14.60 -19.95
C VAL A 20 -18.27 14.81 -19.54
N ALA A 21 -18.95 13.78 -19.06
CA ALA A 21 -20.34 13.88 -18.60
C ALA A 21 -20.50 14.90 -17.47
N VAL A 22 -19.63 14.85 -16.47
CA VAL A 22 -19.60 15.82 -15.36
C VAL A 22 -19.35 17.23 -15.90
N THR A 23 -18.39 17.40 -16.81
CA THR A 23 -18.12 18.71 -17.41
C THR A 23 -19.33 19.27 -18.15
N LEU A 24 -20.08 18.44 -18.88
CA LEU A 24 -21.32 18.86 -19.55
C LEU A 24 -22.44 19.21 -18.55
N ILE A 25 -22.57 18.46 -17.45
CA ILE A 25 -23.52 18.76 -16.37
C ILE A 25 -23.19 20.12 -15.74
N ILE A 26 -21.91 20.36 -15.40
CA ILE A 26 -21.46 21.65 -14.87
C ILE A 26 -21.64 22.76 -15.91
N GLY A 27 -21.34 22.50 -17.19
CA GLY A 27 -21.57 23.44 -18.28
C GLY A 27 -23.02 23.89 -18.38
N ARG A 28 -23.96 22.94 -18.27
CA ARG A 28 -25.40 23.24 -18.20
C ARG A 28 -25.76 24.02 -16.93
N TRP A 29 -25.22 23.63 -15.77
CA TRP A 29 -25.47 24.32 -14.50
C TRP A 29 -25.01 25.79 -14.51
N PHE A 30 -23.90 26.08 -15.21
CA PHE A 30 -23.39 27.43 -15.37
C PHE A 30 -24.03 28.20 -16.54
N ASP A 31 -24.98 27.62 -17.29
CA ASP A 31 -25.54 28.22 -18.53
C ASP A 31 -24.41 28.65 -19.48
N TRP A 32 -23.51 27.69 -19.78
CA TRP A 32 -22.32 27.91 -20.60
C TRP A 32 -22.69 28.32 -22.02
N LYS A 33 -22.30 29.54 -22.42
CA LYS A 33 -22.65 30.13 -23.71
C LYS A 33 -21.55 31.07 -24.23
N GLY A 34 -21.74 31.54 -25.46
CA GLY A 34 -20.80 32.47 -26.10
C GLY A 34 -19.68 31.74 -26.84
N ILE A 35 -18.56 32.44 -27.05
CA ILE A 35 -17.47 31.95 -27.91
C ILE A 35 -16.77 30.71 -27.34
N THR A 36 -16.58 30.68 -26.02
CA THR A 36 -15.93 29.54 -25.33
C THR A 36 -16.77 28.27 -25.43
N HIS A 37 -18.09 28.38 -25.39
CA HIS A 37 -19.00 27.25 -25.62
C HIS A 37 -18.99 26.79 -27.09
N LYS A 38 -19.06 27.73 -28.04
CA LYS A 38 -19.06 27.43 -29.49
C LYS A 38 -17.80 26.71 -29.94
N ILE A 39 -16.66 26.98 -29.30
CA ILE A 39 -15.40 26.29 -29.56
C ILE A 39 -15.28 25.03 -28.70
N GLY A 40 -15.62 25.12 -27.42
CA GLY A 40 -15.44 24.05 -26.44
C GLY A 40 -16.24 22.79 -26.74
N ILE A 41 -17.50 22.89 -27.15
CA ILE A 41 -18.33 21.69 -27.44
C ILE A 41 -17.77 20.87 -28.61
N PRO A 42 -17.43 21.46 -29.78
CA PRO A 42 -16.74 20.72 -30.84
C PRO A 42 -15.42 20.08 -30.40
N LEU A 43 -14.60 20.78 -29.59
CA LEU A 43 -13.37 20.21 -29.04
C LEU A 43 -13.66 19.00 -28.14
N PHE A 44 -14.72 19.03 -27.32
CA PHE A 44 -15.11 17.86 -26.52
C PHE A 44 -15.53 16.68 -27.39
N ILE A 45 -16.31 16.91 -28.45
CA ILE A 45 -16.74 15.84 -29.36
C ILE A 45 -15.53 15.21 -30.05
N ALA A 46 -14.65 16.04 -30.62
CA ALA A 46 -13.42 15.58 -31.25
C ALA A 46 -12.51 14.85 -30.26
N GLY A 47 -12.26 15.44 -29.08
CA GLY A 47 -11.45 14.84 -28.04
C GLY A 47 -11.99 13.50 -27.56
N THR A 48 -13.29 13.39 -27.33
CA THR A 48 -13.94 12.14 -26.91
C THR A 48 -13.85 11.07 -27.99
N ALA A 49 -14.03 11.43 -29.27
CA ALA A 49 -13.89 10.49 -30.38
C ALA A 49 -12.45 9.97 -30.49
N ILE A 50 -11.46 10.85 -30.43
CA ILE A 50 -10.03 10.50 -30.49
C ILE A 50 -9.63 9.65 -29.28
N LEU A 51 -10.06 10.02 -28.06
CA LEU A 51 -9.83 9.22 -26.84
C LEU A 51 -10.41 7.82 -26.97
N THR A 52 -11.63 7.70 -27.51
CA THR A 52 -12.27 6.40 -27.74
C THR A 52 -11.45 5.55 -28.70
N ILE A 53 -11.00 6.11 -29.83
CA ILE A 53 -10.12 5.41 -30.79
C ILE A 53 -8.81 4.98 -30.13
N GLY A 54 -8.19 5.87 -29.34
CA GLY A 54 -6.94 5.59 -28.63
C GLY A 54 -7.09 4.44 -27.64
N VAL A 55 -8.16 4.43 -26.84
CA VAL A 55 -8.43 3.34 -25.89
C VAL A 55 -8.66 2.00 -26.60
N TRP A 56 -9.46 1.97 -27.67
CA TRP A 56 -9.67 0.74 -28.44
C TRP A 56 -8.38 0.24 -29.09
N SER A 57 -7.42 1.13 -29.34
CA SER A 57 -6.11 0.81 -29.90
C SER A 57 -5.12 0.27 -28.86
N VAL A 58 -5.40 0.29 -27.55
CA VAL A 58 -4.47 -0.17 -26.49
C VAL A 58 -4.14 -1.66 -26.62
N VAL A 59 -5.13 -2.48 -26.96
CA VAL A 59 -4.96 -3.94 -27.11
C VAL A 59 -4.17 -4.30 -28.39
N PRO A 60 -4.56 -3.82 -29.60
CA PRO A 60 -3.83 -4.16 -30.82
C PRO A 60 -2.54 -3.36 -31.05
N PHE A 61 -2.44 -2.13 -30.53
CA PHE A 61 -1.39 -1.16 -30.88
C PHE A 61 -0.89 -0.34 -29.68
N HIS A 62 -0.53 -1.00 -28.58
CA HIS A 62 -0.14 -0.37 -27.32
C HIS A 62 0.86 0.81 -27.45
N LEU A 63 1.84 0.70 -28.35
CA LEU A 63 2.89 1.71 -28.57
C LEU A 63 2.35 3.05 -29.09
N ILE A 64 1.30 3.03 -29.94
CA ILE A 64 0.73 4.24 -30.56
C ILE A 64 -0.52 4.71 -29.81
N ALA A 65 -1.21 3.78 -29.13
CA ALA A 65 -2.44 4.04 -28.41
C ALA A 65 -2.32 5.22 -27.43
N HIS A 66 -1.24 5.28 -26.65
CA HIS A 66 -1.01 6.37 -25.69
C HIS A 66 -0.87 7.73 -26.38
N THR A 67 -0.19 7.81 -27.52
CA THR A 67 -0.08 9.05 -28.28
C THR A 67 -1.45 9.54 -28.76
N ILE A 68 -2.30 8.64 -29.23
CA ILE A 68 -3.68 8.97 -29.65
C ILE A 68 -4.49 9.47 -28.44
N ILE A 69 -4.38 8.79 -27.31
CA ILE A 69 -5.04 9.18 -26.05
C ILE A 69 -4.60 10.60 -25.64
N TYR A 70 -3.30 10.91 -25.68
CA TYR A 70 -2.80 12.25 -25.34
C TYR A 70 -3.35 13.34 -26.25
N VAL A 71 -3.40 13.08 -27.56
CA VAL A 71 -4.01 14.03 -28.51
C VAL A 71 -5.46 14.29 -28.12
N GLY A 72 -6.26 13.24 -27.92
CA GLY A 72 -7.67 13.40 -27.54
C GLY A 72 -7.86 14.08 -26.18
N ALA A 73 -6.98 13.81 -25.20
CA ALA A 73 -6.99 14.45 -23.89
C ALA A 73 -6.74 15.96 -23.99
N VAL A 74 -5.81 16.42 -24.83
CA VAL A 74 -5.56 17.86 -25.04
C VAL A 74 -6.83 18.57 -25.53
N PHE A 75 -7.56 17.98 -26.46
CA PHE A 75 -8.85 18.53 -26.93
C PHE A 75 -9.87 18.63 -25.79
N ALA A 76 -10.07 17.55 -25.03
CA ALA A 76 -11.02 17.51 -23.92
C ALA A 76 -10.64 18.48 -22.78
N MET A 77 -9.37 18.54 -22.39
CA MET A 77 -8.87 19.44 -21.34
C MET A 77 -8.97 20.91 -21.76
N THR A 78 -8.70 21.23 -23.03
CA THR A 78 -8.87 22.58 -23.56
C THR A 78 -10.34 23.01 -23.50
N ALA A 79 -11.27 22.11 -23.84
CA ALA A 79 -12.70 22.36 -23.73
C ALA A 79 -13.14 22.56 -22.26
N ALA A 80 -12.63 21.75 -21.33
CA ALA A 80 -12.88 21.89 -19.90
C ALA A 80 -12.37 23.24 -19.36
N LEU A 81 -11.16 23.67 -19.78
CA LEU A 81 -10.60 24.97 -19.41
C LEU A 81 -11.48 26.12 -19.88
N MET A 82 -12.06 26.03 -21.08
CA MET A 82 -12.99 27.04 -21.60
C MET A 82 -14.25 27.19 -20.74
N LEU A 83 -14.75 26.09 -20.15
CA LEU A 83 -15.84 26.15 -19.17
C LEU A 83 -15.38 26.84 -17.88
N VAL A 84 -14.21 26.50 -17.34
CA VAL A 84 -13.66 27.13 -16.13
C VAL A 84 -13.52 28.64 -16.31
N ILE A 85 -12.91 29.08 -17.41
CA ILE A 85 -12.74 30.50 -17.75
C ILE A 85 -14.10 31.20 -17.82
N PHE A 86 -15.07 30.60 -18.51
CA PHE A 86 -16.42 31.15 -18.59
C PHE A 86 -17.10 31.24 -17.23
N GLY A 87 -17.02 30.17 -16.43
CA GLY A 87 -17.68 30.06 -15.14
C GLY A 87 -17.15 31.07 -14.14
N TRP A 88 -15.82 31.20 -14.02
CA TRP A 88 -15.19 32.21 -13.16
C TRP A 88 -15.51 33.64 -13.62
N ALA A 89 -15.44 33.92 -14.92
CA ALA A 89 -15.80 35.23 -15.46
C ALA A 89 -17.27 35.58 -15.18
N LYS A 90 -18.18 34.60 -15.29
CA LYS A 90 -19.60 34.75 -14.96
C LYS A 90 -19.80 35.06 -13.49
N MET A 91 -19.18 34.30 -12.59
CA MET A 91 -19.29 34.52 -11.14
C MET A 91 -18.76 35.89 -10.70
N ILE A 92 -17.61 36.31 -11.24
CA ILE A 92 -17.04 37.63 -10.98
C ILE A 92 -18.00 38.72 -11.43
N ARG A 93 -18.54 38.62 -12.65
CA ARG A 93 -19.48 39.61 -13.19
C ARG A 93 -20.77 39.71 -12.37
N GLU A 94 -21.37 38.57 -12.03
CA GLU A 94 -22.59 38.50 -11.20
C GLU A 94 -22.34 39.08 -9.80
N GLY A 95 -21.26 38.67 -9.13
CA GLY A 95 -20.98 39.13 -7.77
C GLY A 95 -20.55 40.60 -7.68
N CYS A 96 -19.83 41.13 -8.68
CA CYS A 96 -19.52 42.56 -8.76
C CYS A 96 -20.77 43.40 -9.06
N ALA A 97 -21.67 42.91 -9.92
CA ALA A 97 -22.94 43.58 -10.20
C ALA A 97 -23.83 43.65 -8.94
N GLU A 98 -23.93 42.56 -8.17
CA GLU A 98 -24.69 42.53 -6.92
C GLU A 98 -24.10 43.41 -5.81
N SER A 99 -22.77 43.47 -5.71
CA SER A 99 -22.09 44.25 -4.65
C SER A 99 -21.89 45.73 -4.98
N GLY A 100 -22.02 46.12 -6.25
CA GLY A 100 -21.70 47.46 -6.75
C GLY A 100 -20.20 47.82 -6.71
N LYS A 101 -19.33 46.89 -6.28
CA LYS A 101 -17.89 47.11 -6.14
C LYS A 101 -17.15 46.66 -7.40
N ARG A 102 -16.09 47.40 -7.77
CA ARG A 102 -15.21 47.08 -8.90
C ARG A 102 -13.75 47.00 -8.44
N GLY A 103 -12.92 46.26 -9.17
CA GLY A 103 -11.50 46.09 -8.88
C GLY A 103 -11.13 44.63 -8.54
N LEU A 104 -9.83 44.36 -8.45
CA LEU A 104 -9.28 43.02 -8.26
C LEU A 104 -9.84 42.31 -7.02
N PHE A 105 -9.79 42.97 -5.85
CA PHE A 105 -10.30 42.41 -4.59
C PHE A 105 -11.81 42.17 -4.61
N ALA A 106 -12.57 43.02 -5.30
CA ALA A 106 -14.01 42.81 -5.50
C ALA A 106 -14.26 41.56 -6.37
N GLY A 107 -13.43 41.36 -7.40
CA GLY A 107 -13.48 40.15 -8.23
C GLY A 107 -13.16 38.88 -7.46
N ILE A 108 -12.10 38.87 -6.65
CA ILE A 108 -11.75 37.71 -5.80
C ILE A 108 -12.87 37.42 -4.79
N ALA A 109 -13.42 38.45 -4.14
CA ALA A 109 -14.53 38.29 -3.21
C ALA A 109 -15.80 37.78 -3.90
N ALA A 110 -16.09 38.23 -5.13
CA ALA A 110 -17.21 37.74 -5.93
C ALA A 110 -17.03 36.27 -6.32
N LEU A 111 -15.83 35.88 -6.76
CA LEU A 111 -15.47 34.53 -7.15
C LEU A 111 -15.58 33.53 -5.98
N THR A 112 -15.15 33.94 -4.79
CA THR A 112 -15.10 33.07 -3.60
C THR A 112 -16.38 33.13 -2.75
N ARG A 113 -17.39 33.89 -3.17
CA ARG A 113 -18.63 34.08 -2.40
C ARG A 113 -19.46 32.81 -2.26
N ASP A 114 -19.52 32.00 -3.32
CA ASP A 114 -20.27 30.75 -3.35
C ASP A 114 -19.31 29.56 -3.49
N PRO A 115 -18.98 28.87 -2.39
CA PRO A 115 -18.00 27.80 -2.42
C PRO A 115 -18.46 26.57 -3.20
N LEU A 116 -19.76 26.31 -3.39
CA LEU A 116 -20.15 25.13 -4.19
C LEU A 116 -19.89 25.39 -5.69
N ARG A 117 -20.23 26.58 -6.16
CA ARG A 117 -19.93 26.99 -7.55
C ARG A 117 -18.44 27.13 -7.77
N PHE A 118 -17.74 27.84 -6.88
CA PHE A 118 -16.29 27.96 -6.93
C PHE A 118 -15.62 26.59 -6.89
N GLY A 119 -15.97 25.76 -5.91
CA GLY A 119 -15.42 24.42 -5.69
C GLY A 119 -15.57 23.52 -6.90
N SER A 120 -16.74 23.51 -7.57
CA SER A 120 -16.94 22.70 -8.77
C SER A 120 -15.96 23.01 -9.90
N LEU A 121 -15.61 24.27 -10.12
CA LEU A 121 -14.66 24.70 -11.14
C LEU A 121 -13.21 24.63 -10.64
N TRP A 122 -12.98 24.93 -9.37
CA TRP A 122 -11.68 24.81 -8.73
C TRP A 122 -11.19 23.36 -8.74
N GLN A 123 -12.05 22.39 -8.39
CA GLN A 123 -11.65 20.97 -8.41
C GLN A 123 -11.30 20.48 -9.81
N MET A 124 -11.91 21.02 -10.87
CA MET A 124 -11.51 20.76 -12.26
C MET A 124 -10.10 21.30 -12.57
N VAL A 125 -9.66 22.36 -11.90
CA VAL A 125 -8.30 22.87 -12.02
C VAL A 125 -7.35 22.07 -11.13
N PHE A 126 -7.72 21.86 -9.87
CA PHE A 126 -6.93 21.20 -8.84
C PHE A 126 -6.53 19.77 -9.23
N MET A 127 -7.44 19.02 -9.86
CA MET A 127 -7.12 17.68 -10.39
C MET A 127 -5.94 17.69 -11.35
N ASN A 128 -5.64 18.79 -12.05
CA ASN A 128 -4.49 18.83 -12.95
C ASN A 128 -3.16 18.85 -12.19
N PHE A 129 -3.12 19.41 -10.98
CA PHE A 129 -1.93 19.37 -10.14
C PHE A 129 -1.71 17.98 -9.53
N CYS A 130 -2.80 17.30 -9.16
CA CYS A 130 -2.72 16.02 -8.46
C CYS A 130 -2.79 14.80 -9.38
N VAL A 131 -3.17 14.94 -10.65
CA VAL A 131 -3.40 13.82 -11.58
C VAL A 131 -2.73 14.09 -12.91
N SER A 132 -3.20 15.10 -13.67
CA SER A 132 -2.76 15.29 -15.06
C SER A 132 -1.27 15.64 -15.17
N GLY A 133 -0.81 16.61 -14.39
CA GLY A 133 0.59 17.06 -14.40
C GLY A 133 1.53 15.95 -13.94
N VAL A 134 1.13 15.19 -12.91
CA VAL A 134 1.93 14.05 -12.45
C VAL A 134 1.94 12.92 -13.47
N GLY A 135 0.80 12.57 -14.06
CA GLY A 135 0.71 11.55 -15.09
C GLY A 135 1.54 11.89 -16.34
N ILE A 136 1.53 13.15 -16.77
CA ILE A 136 2.38 13.62 -17.88
C ILE A 136 3.86 13.55 -17.49
N PHE A 137 4.23 14.03 -16.30
CA PHE A 137 5.60 13.96 -15.82
C PHE A 137 6.10 12.51 -15.78
N MET A 138 5.28 11.59 -15.24
CA MET A 138 5.58 10.16 -15.22
C MET A 138 5.75 9.59 -16.62
N ALA A 139 4.85 9.90 -17.54
CA ALA A 139 4.94 9.41 -18.91
C ALA A 139 6.22 9.87 -19.62
N ILE A 140 6.63 11.13 -19.41
CA ILE A 140 7.86 11.69 -19.99
C ILE A 140 9.11 11.08 -19.36
N LYS A 141 9.09 10.82 -18.05
CA LYS A 141 10.22 10.30 -17.28
C LYS A 141 10.12 8.81 -16.96
N LEU A 142 9.31 8.09 -17.73
CA LEU A 142 8.97 6.70 -17.45
C LEU A 142 10.22 5.81 -17.45
N GLU A 143 11.01 5.88 -18.52
CA GLU A 143 12.23 5.08 -18.67
C GLU A 143 13.35 5.59 -17.75
N ASP A 144 13.57 6.91 -17.71
CA ASP A 144 14.71 7.52 -17.00
C ASP A 144 14.62 7.41 -15.47
N ILE A 145 13.41 7.49 -14.91
CA ILE A 145 13.20 7.63 -13.46
C ILE A 145 12.31 6.51 -12.94
N PHE A 146 11.11 6.35 -13.50
CA PHE A 146 10.09 5.50 -12.88
C PHE A 146 10.32 4.00 -13.10
N ARG A 147 11.05 3.62 -14.15
CA ARG A 147 11.52 2.25 -14.33
C ARG A 147 12.81 1.99 -13.57
N ALA A 148 13.69 2.98 -13.43
CA ALA A 148 14.88 2.84 -12.59
C ALA A 148 14.58 2.66 -11.07
N ILE A 149 13.38 3.01 -10.60
CA ILE A 149 12.94 2.76 -9.21
C ILE A 149 12.26 1.40 -9.05
N PRO A 150 12.19 0.87 -7.80
CA PRO A 150 11.48 -0.38 -7.51
C PRO A 150 10.04 -0.41 -8.00
N PHE A 151 9.64 -1.54 -8.58
CA PHE A 151 8.31 -1.77 -9.17
C PHE A 151 7.14 -1.41 -8.24
N ARG A 152 7.29 -1.67 -6.93
CA ARG A 152 6.29 -1.29 -5.93
C ARG A 152 6.01 0.21 -5.91
N GLU A 153 7.03 1.05 -6.02
CA GLU A 153 6.89 2.51 -6.01
C GLU A 153 6.25 3.03 -7.30
N GLU A 154 6.62 2.43 -8.44
CA GLU A 154 5.93 2.69 -9.71
C GLU A 154 4.43 2.38 -9.57
N ARG A 155 4.07 1.23 -8.98
CA ARG A 155 2.67 0.84 -8.73
C ARG A 155 1.93 1.78 -7.79
N ILE A 156 2.55 2.23 -6.69
CA ILE A 156 1.92 3.20 -5.76
C ILE A 156 1.53 4.46 -6.52
N THR A 157 2.44 4.96 -7.36
CA THR A 157 2.22 6.16 -8.14
C THR A 157 1.16 5.91 -9.22
N LEU A 158 1.28 4.81 -9.99
CA LEU A 158 0.32 4.46 -11.03
C LEU A 158 -1.10 4.29 -10.50
N THR A 159 -1.29 3.62 -9.36
CA THR A 159 -2.62 3.37 -8.80
C THR A 159 -3.20 4.56 -8.05
N GLY A 160 -2.38 5.30 -7.29
CA GLY A 160 -2.84 6.41 -6.44
C GLY A 160 -3.52 7.53 -7.22
N HIS A 161 -2.94 7.94 -8.37
CA HIS A 161 -3.42 9.10 -9.13
C HIS A 161 -4.83 8.89 -9.72
N TRP A 162 -5.21 7.66 -10.10
CA TRP A 162 -6.56 7.35 -10.58
C TRP A 162 -7.61 7.42 -9.47
N HIS A 163 -7.27 6.96 -8.27
CA HIS A 163 -8.18 7.05 -7.14
C HIS A 163 -8.47 8.50 -6.78
N ILE A 164 -7.43 9.36 -6.76
CA ILE A 164 -7.58 10.82 -6.59
C ILE A 164 -8.56 11.39 -7.63
N LEU A 165 -8.39 11.05 -8.91
CA LEU A 165 -9.27 11.53 -9.99
C LEU A 165 -10.73 11.16 -9.74
N SER A 166 -10.99 9.91 -9.36
CA SER A 166 -12.36 9.41 -9.13
C SER A 166 -13.04 10.17 -7.98
N VAL A 167 -12.32 10.39 -6.87
CA VAL A 167 -12.90 11.06 -5.70
C VAL A 167 -13.09 12.55 -5.97
N LEU A 168 -12.13 13.23 -6.59
CA LEU A 168 -12.26 14.63 -7.00
C LEU A 168 -13.45 14.83 -7.95
N THR A 169 -13.64 13.92 -8.90
CA THR A 169 -14.82 13.94 -9.79
C THR A 169 -16.13 13.78 -8.99
N GLY A 170 -16.14 12.90 -7.99
CA GLY A 170 -17.24 12.77 -7.04
C GLY A 170 -17.53 14.06 -6.27
N THR A 171 -16.50 14.77 -5.80
CA THR A 171 -16.67 16.06 -5.10
C THR A 171 -17.28 17.15 -6.01
N ILE A 172 -16.93 17.18 -7.30
CA ILE A 172 -17.53 18.12 -8.27
C ILE A 172 -19.04 17.86 -8.41
N VAL A 173 -19.43 16.59 -8.56
CA VAL A 173 -20.84 16.19 -8.64
C VAL A 173 -21.56 16.50 -7.34
N LEU A 174 -20.92 16.29 -6.19
CA LEU A 174 -21.47 16.61 -4.89
C LEU A 174 -21.81 18.11 -4.75
N PHE A 175 -20.95 19.01 -5.22
CA PHE A 175 -21.24 20.44 -5.22
C PHE A 175 -22.50 20.78 -6.03
N TYR A 176 -22.68 20.14 -7.18
CA TYR A 176 -23.91 20.26 -7.97
C TYR A 176 -25.13 19.74 -7.20
N ILE A 177 -25.04 18.56 -6.58
CA ILE A 177 -26.12 17.97 -5.77
C ILE A 177 -26.50 18.88 -4.60
N MET A 178 -25.51 19.38 -3.85
CA MET A 178 -25.70 20.29 -2.71
C MET A 178 -26.24 21.67 -3.11
N SER A 179 -26.08 22.06 -4.38
CA SER A 179 -26.60 23.32 -4.89
C SER A 179 -28.00 23.19 -5.47
N GLU A 180 -28.25 22.22 -6.34
CA GLU A 180 -29.44 22.16 -7.17
C GLU A 180 -30.47 21.14 -6.68
N LEU A 181 -30.03 19.89 -6.43
CA LEU A 181 -30.95 18.81 -6.07
C LEU A 181 -31.39 18.91 -4.59
N PHE A 182 -30.45 19.23 -3.70
CA PHE A 182 -30.68 19.34 -2.27
C PHE A 182 -30.07 20.63 -1.72
N PRO A 183 -30.64 21.81 -2.07
CA PRO A 183 -30.01 23.09 -1.84
C PRO A 183 -29.68 23.32 -0.36
N LEU A 184 -28.39 23.55 -0.10
CA LEU A 184 -27.90 24.16 1.13
C LEU A 184 -27.98 25.68 1.01
N LYS A 185 -28.40 26.34 2.08
CA LYS A 185 -28.58 27.80 2.12
C LYS A 185 -27.76 28.44 3.24
N GLY A 186 -27.47 29.73 3.07
CA GLY A 186 -26.86 30.57 4.11
C GLY A 186 -25.50 30.06 4.61
N LYS A 187 -25.29 30.12 5.92
CA LYS A 187 -24.01 29.73 6.56
C LYS A 187 -23.67 28.25 6.37
N VAL A 188 -24.67 27.36 6.33
CA VAL A 188 -24.47 25.92 6.13
C VAL A 188 -23.86 25.65 4.76
N ARG A 189 -24.35 26.31 3.70
CA ARG A 189 -23.75 26.21 2.35
C ARG A 189 -22.27 26.58 2.37
N LYS A 190 -21.92 27.66 3.08
CA LYS A 190 -20.55 28.14 3.17
C LYS A 190 -19.65 27.17 3.93
N LEU A 191 -20.10 26.67 5.08
CA LEU A 191 -19.37 25.72 5.91
C LEU A 191 -19.11 24.42 5.15
N PHE A 192 -20.15 23.82 4.56
CA PHE A 192 -20.00 22.57 3.80
C PHE A 192 -19.15 22.76 2.56
N GLY A 193 -19.38 23.82 1.79
CA GLY A 193 -18.61 24.07 0.57
C GLY A 193 -17.12 24.25 0.85
N TRP A 194 -16.76 25.16 1.76
CA TRP A 194 -15.35 25.37 2.10
C TRP A 194 -14.73 24.20 2.85
N GLY A 195 -15.50 23.54 3.72
CA GLY A 195 -15.05 22.35 4.42
C GLY A 195 -14.65 21.26 3.44
N VAL A 196 -15.52 20.92 2.48
CA VAL A 196 -15.23 19.92 1.46
C VAL A 196 -14.02 20.30 0.61
N ILE A 197 -13.92 21.56 0.14
CA ILE A 197 -12.76 22.02 -0.67
C ILE A 197 -11.45 21.86 0.11
N LEU A 198 -11.38 22.43 1.31
CA LEU A 198 -10.12 22.46 2.07
C LEU A 198 -9.69 21.06 2.51
N SER A 199 -10.66 20.22 2.92
CA SER A 199 -10.36 18.87 3.37
C SER A 199 -9.97 17.96 2.21
N SER A 200 -10.63 18.07 1.05
CA SER A 200 -10.24 17.32 -0.15
C SER A 200 -8.88 17.76 -0.67
N ASP A 201 -8.61 19.06 -0.73
CA ASP A 201 -7.35 19.59 -1.28
C ASP A 201 -6.17 19.17 -0.39
N LEU A 202 -6.32 19.26 0.94
CA LEU A 202 -5.32 18.76 1.87
C LEU A 202 -5.08 17.27 1.69
N ALA A 203 -6.15 16.47 1.65
CA ALA A 203 -6.05 15.02 1.50
C ALA A 203 -5.26 14.64 0.23
N PHE A 204 -5.70 15.14 -0.92
CA PHE A 204 -5.16 14.71 -2.20
C PHE A 204 -3.82 15.34 -2.55
N ALA A 205 -3.53 16.56 -2.08
CA ALA A 205 -2.19 17.11 -2.19
C ALA A 205 -1.17 16.26 -1.42
N MET A 206 -1.52 15.83 -0.20
CA MET A 206 -0.62 15.02 0.63
C MET A 206 -0.40 13.62 0.07
N ILE A 207 -1.44 12.98 -0.47
CA ILE A 207 -1.29 11.68 -1.18
C ILE A 207 -0.43 11.84 -2.43
N THR A 208 -0.54 12.96 -3.16
CA THR A 208 0.31 13.26 -4.32
C THR A 208 1.77 13.44 -3.91
N LEU A 209 2.03 14.10 -2.77
CA LEU A 209 3.39 14.24 -2.24
C LEU A 209 3.95 12.89 -1.76
N PHE A 210 3.13 12.06 -1.12
CA PHE A 210 3.48 10.72 -0.71
C PHE A 210 3.87 9.83 -1.90
N SER A 211 3.09 9.87 -2.99
CA SER A 211 3.34 9.04 -4.18
C SER A 211 4.62 9.46 -4.91
N LEU A 212 5.02 10.72 -4.82
CA LEU A 212 6.21 11.25 -5.49
C LEU A 212 7.44 11.41 -4.57
N LYS A 213 7.36 11.01 -3.30
CA LYS A 213 8.39 11.22 -2.27
C LYS A 213 9.81 10.84 -2.72
N ARG A 214 9.96 9.77 -3.50
CA ARG A 214 11.27 9.22 -3.88
C ARG A 214 12.04 10.10 -4.87
N LEU A 215 11.38 11.09 -5.46
CA LEU A 215 12.01 12.05 -6.36
C LEU A 215 12.83 13.13 -5.62
N TRP A 216 12.56 13.36 -4.33
CA TRP A 216 13.17 14.47 -3.59
C TRP A 216 13.41 14.20 -2.09
N VAL A 217 13.07 13.01 -1.57
CA VAL A 217 13.34 12.60 -0.19
C VAL A 217 14.31 11.43 -0.18
N THR A 218 15.46 11.61 0.48
CA THR A 218 16.46 10.56 0.71
C THR A 218 15.87 9.43 1.55
N GLU A 219 16.33 8.19 1.35
CA GLU A 219 15.74 7.01 2.00
C GLU A 219 15.68 7.12 3.53
N GLU A 220 16.74 7.66 4.14
CA GLU A 220 16.82 7.96 5.58
C GLU A 220 15.69 8.89 6.08
N ASN A 221 15.27 9.86 5.27
CA ASN A 221 14.25 10.85 5.62
C ASN A 221 12.84 10.47 5.14
N GLN A 222 12.68 9.31 4.49
CA GLN A 222 11.37 8.92 3.95
C GLN A 222 10.36 8.63 5.04
N GLN A 223 10.73 7.91 6.11
CA GLN A 223 9.77 7.52 7.13
C GLN A 223 9.12 8.73 7.86
N PRO A 224 9.88 9.75 8.31
CA PRO A 224 9.28 10.96 8.86
C PRO A 224 8.34 11.68 7.88
N PHE A 225 8.72 11.75 6.60
CA PHE A 225 7.91 12.38 5.56
C PHE A 225 6.62 11.60 5.28
N VAL A 226 6.70 10.27 5.23
CA VAL A 226 5.55 9.37 5.10
C VAL A 226 4.59 9.59 6.28
N ASN A 227 5.09 9.62 7.52
CA ASN A 227 4.26 9.85 8.69
C ASN A 227 3.52 11.19 8.61
N PHE A 228 4.21 12.26 8.21
CA PHE A 228 3.62 13.60 8.05
C PHE A 228 2.55 13.65 6.95
N THR A 229 2.87 13.11 5.76
CA THR A 229 1.96 13.12 4.62
C THR A 229 0.73 12.25 4.86
N MET A 230 0.90 11.06 5.43
CA MET A 230 -0.21 10.17 5.78
C MET A 230 -1.12 10.78 6.86
N PHE A 231 -0.57 11.30 7.95
CA PHE A 231 -1.36 11.96 8.99
C PHE A 231 -2.19 13.12 8.43
N SER A 232 -1.58 13.96 7.59
CA SER A 232 -2.24 15.10 6.97
C SER A 232 -3.31 14.66 5.97
N ALA A 233 -3.04 13.60 5.20
CA ALA A 233 -3.97 13.02 4.24
C ALA A 233 -5.21 12.44 4.93
N GLU A 234 -4.99 11.62 5.96
CA GLU A 234 -6.05 11.00 6.77
C GLU A 234 -6.89 12.04 7.49
N THR A 235 -6.26 13.10 8.02
CA THR A 235 -6.99 14.22 8.63
C THR A 235 -7.94 14.88 7.61
N GLY A 236 -7.45 15.14 6.39
CA GLY A 236 -8.27 15.67 5.31
C GLY A 236 -9.44 14.75 4.93
N LEU A 237 -9.18 13.45 4.77
CA LEU A 237 -10.21 12.46 4.45
C LEU A 237 -11.24 12.32 5.56
N ALA A 238 -10.82 12.24 6.82
CA ALA A 238 -11.73 12.13 7.96
C ALA A 238 -12.68 13.33 8.04
N VAL A 239 -12.18 14.55 7.85
CA VAL A 239 -13.04 15.75 7.80
C VAL A 239 -14.01 15.70 6.63
N LEU A 240 -13.54 15.29 5.44
CA LEU A 240 -14.39 15.15 4.25
C LEU A 240 -15.52 14.16 4.48
N GLU A 241 -15.22 12.99 5.03
CA GLU A 241 -16.18 11.92 5.31
C GLU A 241 -17.19 12.32 6.38
N ILE A 242 -16.75 13.02 7.45
CA ILE A 242 -17.67 13.55 8.47
C ILE A 242 -18.66 14.54 7.82
N LEU A 243 -18.16 15.46 6.99
CA LEU A 243 -19.02 16.41 6.28
C LEU A 243 -20.01 15.67 5.37
N LEU A 244 -19.55 14.70 4.59
CA LEU A 244 -20.41 13.87 3.74
C LEU A 244 -21.45 13.10 4.54
N GLY A 245 -21.06 12.46 5.65
CA GLY A 245 -21.95 11.73 6.54
C GLY A 245 -23.04 12.62 7.11
N VAL A 246 -22.69 13.82 7.60
CA VAL A 246 -23.68 14.79 8.07
C VAL A 246 -24.61 15.22 6.93
N PHE A 247 -24.09 15.47 5.73
CA PHE A 247 -24.91 15.81 4.57
C PHE A 247 -25.88 14.68 4.19
N MET A 248 -25.43 13.42 4.19
CA MET A 248 -26.26 12.25 3.92
C MET A 248 -27.34 12.07 4.99
N VAL A 249 -27.04 12.30 6.26
CA VAL A 249 -28.06 12.28 7.32
C VAL A 249 -29.10 13.38 7.09
N LEU A 250 -28.67 14.60 6.75
CA LEU A 250 -29.59 15.69 6.40
C LEU A 250 -30.46 15.34 5.18
N LEU A 251 -29.89 14.68 4.18
CA LEU A 251 -30.58 14.17 3.01
C LEU A 251 -31.65 13.15 3.40
N LEU A 252 -31.29 12.16 4.20
CA LEU A 252 -32.22 11.13 4.69
C LEU A 252 -33.35 11.77 5.51
N ILE A 253 -33.04 12.67 6.44
CA ILE A 253 -34.06 13.40 7.21
C ILE A 253 -35.02 14.15 6.28
N ARG A 254 -34.52 14.80 5.22
CA ARG A 254 -35.39 15.51 4.25
C ARG A 254 -36.24 14.54 3.44
N LEU A 255 -35.66 13.42 2.99
CA LEU A 255 -36.35 12.40 2.20
C LEU A 255 -37.48 11.73 3.02
N PHE A 256 -37.20 11.42 4.29
CA PHE A 256 -38.19 10.83 5.21
C PHE A 256 -39.16 11.86 5.82
N LYS A 257 -38.84 13.16 5.85
CA LYS A 257 -39.84 14.20 6.19
C LYS A 257 -41.00 14.27 5.19
N GLY A 258 -40.86 13.66 4.00
CA GLY A 258 -41.94 13.48 3.01
C GLY A 258 -42.91 12.32 3.32
N ARG A 259 -42.58 11.39 4.23
CA ARG A 259 -43.45 10.29 4.69
C ARG A 259 -42.92 9.74 6.02
N ILE A 260 -43.76 9.85 7.05
CA ILE A 260 -43.69 9.33 8.44
C ILE A 260 -43.51 10.44 9.49
N LYS A 261 -44.61 10.73 10.19
CA LYS A 261 -44.60 11.38 11.50
C LYS A 261 -44.04 10.35 12.50
N GLY A 262 -42.90 10.66 13.10
CA GLY A 262 -42.38 9.95 14.28
C GLY A 262 -41.29 8.92 13.99
N MET A 263 -40.04 9.38 13.80
CA MET A 263 -38.85 8.61 14.16
C MET A 263 -37.63 9.55 14.27
N SER A 264 -37.77 10.60 15.07
CA SER A 264 -36.63 11.38 15.54
C SER A 264 -36.26 10.79 16.90
N VAL A 265 -35.07 10.20 17.02
CA VAL A 265 -34.25 10.02 18.26
C VAL A 265 -33.27 8.82 18.14
N LEU A 266 -33.55 7.79 17.34
CA LEU A 266 -32.69 6.58 17.34
C LEU A 266 -31.32 6.74 16.62
N LEU A 267 -31.21 7.65 15.65
CA LEU A 267 -29.97 7.84 14.85
C LEU A 267 -28.99 8.87 15.44
N LEU A 268 -29.34 9.49 16.59
CA LEU A 268 -28.41 10.32 17.34
C LEU A 268 -27.41 9.49 18.17
N CYS A 269 -27.65 8.17 18.30
CA CYS A 269 -26.80 7.26 19.09
C CYS A 269 -25.68 6.59 18.29
N SER A 270 -25.68 6.69 16.95
CA SER A 270 -24.64 6.08 16.09
C SER A 270 -23.51 7.04 15.71
N SER A 271 -23.69 8.36 15.91
CA SER A 271 -22.68 9.38 15.62
C SER A 271 -21.74 9.71 16.81
N LEU A 272 -21.74 8.87 17.84
CA LEU A 272 -20.84 8.99 19.00
C LEU A 272 -19.86 7.81 19.14
N PHE A 273 -19.69 6.99 18.10
CA PHE A 273 -18.45 6.21 18.00
C PHE A 273 -17.35 7.14 17.51
N PHE A 274 -16.79 7.86 18.49
CA PHE A 274 -15.53 8.57 18.39
C PHE A 274 -14.53 7.75 17.59
N VAL A 275 -13.89 8.45 16.66
CA VAL A 275 -12.47 8.33 16.32
C VAL A 275 -11.72 7.63 17.45
N SER A 276 -11.51 6.32 17.31
CA SER A 276 -10.40 5.66 17.99
C SER A 276 -9.18 5.82 17.07
N CYS A 277 -8.70 7.05 16.93
CA CYS A 277 -7.25 7.25 16.88
C CYS A 277 -6.73 6.99 18.29
N GLY A 278 -6.79 5.74 18.72
CA GLY A 278 -5.88 5.28 19.74
C GLY A 278 -4.53 5.20 19.07
N ALA A 279 -3.51 5.84 19.64
CA ALA A 279 -2.16 5.36 19.44
C ALA A 279 -2.19 3.82 19.60
N PRO A 280 -1.42 3.05 18.79
CA PRO A 280 -1.35 1.61 18.97
C PRO A 280 -1.16 1.33 20.45
N ALA A 281 -1.97 0.42 21.00
CA ALA A 281 -1.86 0.11 22.41
C ALA A 281 -0.41 -0.29 22.70
N PRO A 282 0.14 0.02 23.89
CA PRO A 282 1.47 -0.46 24.23
C PRO A 282 1.52 -1.98 24.06
N ASP A 283 2.69 -2.48 23.66
CA ASP A 283 2.91 -3.91 23.55
C ASP A 283 2.54 -4.60 24.85
N ARG A 284 1.85 -5.74 24.75
CA ARG A 284 1.62 -6.59 25.92
C ARG A 284 2.97 -7.13 26.39
N ASP A 285 3.27 -6.92 27.66
CA ASP A 285 4.45 -7.48 28.30
C ASP A 285 4.36 -9.02 28.30
N PRO A 286 5.25 -9.74 27.57
CA PRO A 286 5.20 -11.19 27.49
C PRO A 286 5.37 -11.89 28.85
N THR A 287 6.08 -11.27 29.79
CA THR A 287 6.36 -11.85 31.12
C THR A 287 5.10 -11.97 31.99
N THR A 288 4.03 -11.26 31.62
CA THR A 288 2.75 -11.28 32.33
C THR A 288 1.78 -12.36 31.84
N LEU A 289 2.14 -13.09 30.79
CA LEU A 289 1.32 -14.15 30.21
C LEU A 289 2.00 -15.50 30.44
N GLU A 290 1.30 -16.42 31.08
CA GLU A 290 1.75 -17.82 31.15
C GLU A 290 1.61 -18.46 29.77
N MET A 291 2.74 -18.82 29.16
CA MET A 291 2.78 -19.39 27.81
C MET A 291 3.37 -20.79 27.85
N ASN A 292 2.60 -21.79 27.42
CA ASN A 292 3.08 -23.16 27.24
C ASN A 292 3.68 -23.34 25.83
N LEU A 293 4.92 -22.93 25.64
CA LEU A 293 5.61 -22.95 24.34
C LEU A 293 6.36 -24.28 24.15
N THR A 294 5.70 -25.28 23.55
CA THR A 294 6.21 -26.65 23.42
C THR A 294 7.04 -26.91 22.16
N VAL A 295 6.97 -26.03 21.15
CA VAL A 295 7.73 -26.16 19.90
C VAL A 295 9.19 -25.79 20.14
N ASP A 296 10.15 -26.55 19.62
CA ASP A 296 11.58 -26.28 19.77
C ASP A 296 12.08 -25.36 18.62
N PRO A 297 12.55 -24.13 18.90
CA PRO A 297 13.05 -23.22 17.87
C PRO A 297 14.41 -23.63 17.26
N GLU A 298 15.12 -24.58 17.87
CA GLU A 298 16.38 -25.13 17.32
C GLU A 298 16.12 -26.36 16.41
N ALA A 299 14.87 -26.81 16.29
CA ALA A 299 14.51 -27.98 15.51
C ALA A 299 14.45 -27.72 13.99
N TRP A 300 14.70 -28.79 13.24
CA TRP A 300 14.70 -28.81 11.78
C TRP A 300 13.72 -29.86 11.26
N ALA A 301 12.95 -29.51 10.23
CA ALA A 301 12.03 -30.39 9.54
C ALA A 301 12.68 -30.91 8.24
N THR A 302 12.65 -32.23 8.03
CA THR A 302 13.08 -32.83 6.76
C THR A 302 11.96 -32.75 5.74
N VAL A 303 12.23 -32.13 4.59
CA VAL A 303 11.33 -32.11 3.44
C VAL A 303 11.90 -33.02 2.35
N PRO A 304 11.20 -34.10 1.98
CA PRO A 304 11.71 -35.04 1.00
C PRO A 304 11.71 -34.46 -0.42
N ALA A 305 12.58 -34.98 -1.27
CA ALA A 305 12.56 -34.76 -2.70
C ALA A 305 11.20 -35.15 -3.31
N GLY A 306 10.84 -34.52 -4.43
CA GLY A 306 9.66 -34.88 -5.21
C GLY A 306 8.81 -33.69 -5.66
N GLU A 307 7.73 -34.04 -6.35
CA GLU A 307 6.77 -33.12 -6.95
C GLU A 307 5.86 -32.46 -5.92
N PHE A 308 5.40 -31.26 -6.21
CA PHE A 308 4.40 -30.52 -5.46
C PHE A 308 3.66 -29.51 -6.35
N ILE A 309 2.58 -28.93 -5.81
CA ILE A 309 1.74 -27.96 -6.51
C ILE A 309 2.11 -26.54 -6.04
N SER A 310 2.70 -25.76 -6.95
CA SER A 310 3.25 -24.43 -6.73
C SER A 310 2.35 -23.32 -7.29
N GLY A 311 2.29 -22.19 -6.57
CA GLY A 311 1.64 -20.97 -6.99
C GLY A 311 0.12 -20.98 -6.92
N LEU A 312 -0.48 -19.81 -7.16
CA LEU A 312 -1.94 -19.62 -7.23
C LEU A 312 -2.59 -20.43 -8.38
N ASN A 313 -1.86 -20.63 -9.47
CA ASN A 313 -2.36 -21.32 -10.67
C ASN A 313 -2.08 -22.83 -10.66
N GLU A 314 -1.56 -23.37 -9.55
CA GLU A 314 -1.36 -24.81 -9.33
C GLU A 314 -0.48 -25.47 -10.40
N HIS A 315 0.74 -24.96 -10.57
CA HIS A 315 1.72 -25.56 -11.47
C HIS A 315 2.45 -26.72 -10.79
N GLU A 316 2.65 -27.82 -11.52
CA GLU A 316 3.50 -28.94 -11.06
C GLU A 316 4.96 -28.51 -11.08
N GLU A 317 5.61 -28.54 -9.92
CA GLU A 317 7.02 -28.24 -9.71
C GLU A 317 7.67 -29.36 -8.90
N ALA A 318 9.00 -29.46 -8.90
CA ALA A 318 9.70 -30.52 -8.18
C ALA A 318 10.98 -30.02 -7.52
N VAL A 319 11.14 -30.32 -6.22
CA VAL A 319 12.41 -30.17 -5.53
C VAL A 319 13.16 -31.51 -5.61
N PRO A 320 14.27 -31.64 -6.37
CA PRO A 320 14.85 -32.94 -6.72
C PRO A 320 15.75 -33.55 -5.62
N TYR A 321 15.83 -32.92 -4.46
CA TYR A 321 16.67 -33.34 -3.34
C TYR A 321 15.94 -33.19 -2.01
N ASP A 322 16.36 -33.97 -1.02
CA ASP A 322 15.96 -33.78 0.36
C ASP A 322 16.68 -32.55 0.92
N TYR A 323 16.01 -31.79 1.77
CA TYR A 323 16.62 -30.71 2.53
C TYR A 323 15.96 -30.61 3.91
N GLU A 324 16.62 -29.87 4.80
CA GLU A 324 16.07 -29.53 6.10
C GLU A 324 15.76 -28.03 6.14
N ILE A 325 14.63 -27.68 6.73
CA ILE A 325 14.20 -26.30 6.96
C ILE A 325 13.94 -26.08 8.45
N MET A 326 14.25 -24.90 8.97
CA MET A 326 13.94 -24.57 10.36
C MET A 326 12.43 -24.69 10.61
N VAL A 327 12.07 -25.33 11.72
CA VAL A 327 10.68 -25.54 12.13
C VAL A 327 9.97 -24.21 12.38
N THR A 328 10.69 -23.21 12.87
CA THR A 328 10.20 -21.86 13.14
C THR A 328 11.06 -20.80 12.45
N GLU A 329 10.60 -19.56 12.48
CA GLU A 329 11.43 -18.40 12.18
C GLU A 329 12.61 -18.30 13.16
N VAL A 330 13.68 -17.62 12.74
CA VAL A 330 14.83 -17.32 13.61
C VAL A 330 14.39 -16.40 14.74
N THR A 331 14.68 -16.81 15.97
CA THR A 331 14.28 -16.06 17.17
C THR A 331 15.26 -14.93 17.52
N TYR A 332 14.83 -13.97 18.34
CA TYR A 332 15.72 -12.94 18.89
C TYR A 332 16.90 -13.53 19.67
N GLU A 333 16.69 -14.61 20.41
CA GLU A 333 17.77 -15.27 21.15
C GLU A 333 18.82 -15.87 20.22
N GLN A 334 18.40 -16.59 19.18
CA GLN A 334 19.31 -17.12 18.15
C GLN A 334 20.06 -16.01 17.42
N TYR A 335 19.35 -14.94 17.02
CA TYR A 335 19.97 -13.83 16.30
C TYR A 335 20.95 -13.03 17.17
N ALA A 336 20.62 -12.76 18.45
CA ALA A 336 21.53 -12.09 19.38
C ALA A 336 22.79 -12.93 19.67
N ARG A 337 22.66 -14.26 19.74
CA ARG A 337 23.80 -15.18 19.85
C ARG A 337 24.73 -15.02 18.64
N TYR A 338 24.16 -15.07 17.43
CA TYR A 338 24.89 -14.81 16.19
C TYR A 338 25.60 -13.45 16.19
N LEU A 339 24.91 -12.37 16.57
CA LEU A 339 25.51 -11.03 16.58
C LEU A 339 26.71 -10.94 17.53
N ASN A 340 26.65 -11.56 18.70
CA ASN A 340 27.78 -11.59 19.62
C ASN A 340 28.97 -12.38 19.05
N GLU A 341 28.72 -13.56 18.47
CA GLU A 341 29.76 -14.41 17.89
C GLU A 341 30.40 -13.76 16.65
N ALA A 342 29.59 -13.23 15.74
CA ALA A 342 30.06 -12.57 14.53
C ALA A 342 30.83 -11.27 14.84
N LEU A 343 30.44 -10.53 15.87
CA LEU A 343 31.18 -9.34 16.31
C LEU A 343 32.53 -9.73 16.92
N ALA A 344 32.58 -10.78 17.73
CA ALA A 344 33.82 -11.30 18.30
C ALA A 344 34.79 -11.82 17.21
N ASP A 345 34.25 -12.41 16.15
CA ASP A 345 35.00 -12.85 14.96
C ASP A 345 35.45 -11.68 14.05
N GLY A 346 34.99 -10.45 14.30
CA GLY A 346 35.25 -9.29 13.44
C GLY A 346 34.58 -9.36 12.07
N LYS A 347 33.52 -10.17 11.93
CA LYS A 347 32.77 -10.34 10.67
C LYS A 347 31.69 -9.27 10.47
N ILE A 348 31.30 -8.60 11.55
CA ILE A 348 30.33 -7.50 11.53
C ILE A 348 30.88 -6.30 12.32
N GLU A 349 30.31 -5.14 12.05
CA GLU A 349 30.63 -3.88 12.72
C GLU A 349 29.36 -3.19 13.22
N ILE A 350 29.49 -2.37 14.26
CA ILE A 350 28.39 -1.56 14.79
C ILE A 350 28.65 -0.11 14.40
N LYS A 351 27.69 0.50 13.71
CA LYS A 351 27.77 1.88 13.23
C LYS A 351 26.38 2.48 13.06
N ASP A 352 26.22 3.75 13.46
CA ASP A 352 25.00 4.55 13.26
C ASP A 352 23.71 3.84 13.76
N ASP A 353 23.74 3.33 15.00
CA ASP A 353 22.63 2.56 15.60
C ASP A 353 22.15 1.37 14.73
N ALA A 354 23.08 0.74 14.03
CA ALA A 354 22.84 -0.45 13.23
C ALA A 354 24.04 -1.40 13.25
N VAL A 355 23.78 -2.65 12.87
CA VAL A 355 24.81 -3.64 12.59
C VAL A 355 25.04 -3.70 11.09
N TRP A 356 26.30 -3.72 10.68
CA TRP A 356 26.73 -3.79 9.29
C TRP A 356 27.62 -5.01 9.07
N GLY A 357 27.56 -5.59 7.88
CA GLY A 357 28.37 -6.75 7.52
C GLY A 357 28.66 -6.81 6.02
N PRO A 358 29.63 -7.63 5.60
CA PRO A 358 30.07 -7.71 4.22
C PRO A 358 29.02 -8.42 3.34
N TYR A 359 28.96 -8.03 2.07
CA TYR A 359 28.21 -8.74 1.04
C TYR A 359 29.02 -8.75 -0.26
N PRO A 360 29.11 -9.88 -0.98
CA PRO A 360 29.92 -10.00 -2.20
C PRO A 360 29.38 -9.19 -3.38
N GLY A 361 28.16 -8.68 -3.30
CA GLY A 361 27.48 -7.98 -4.39
C GLY A 361 26.64 -8.92 -5.26
N ASP A 362 25.78 -8.31 -6.07
CA ASP A 362 24.95 -9.02 -7.05
C ASP A 362 25.54 -8.89 -8.46
N GLU A 363 25.28 -9.89 -9.30
CA GLU A 363 25.45 -9.74 -10.74
C GLU A 363 24.42 -8.72 -11.25
N PHE A 364 24.88 -7.72 -12.01
CA PHE A 364 24.01 -6.68 -12.56
C PHE A 364 23.62 -7.02 -14.00
N HIS A 365 22.32 -7.26 -14.24
CA HIS A 365 21.80 -7.70 -15.54
C HIS A 365 21.16 -6.60 -16.40
N GLU A 366 21.31 -5.33 -16.01
CA GLU A 366 20.67 -4.18 -16.67
C GLU A 366 19.13 -4.32 -16.77
N GLY A 367 18.52 -5.00 -15.80
CA GLY A 367 17.08 -5.20 -15.70
C GLY A 367 16.31 -3.89 -15.55
N ARG A 368 15.05 -3.89 -16.00
CA ARG A 368 14.19 -2.68 -16.08
C ARG A 368 13.93 -1.99 -14.74
N HIS A 369 14.21 -2.66 -13.61
CA HIS A 369 14.10 -2.16 -12.23
C HIS A 369 15.30 -2.60 -11.38
N GLU A 370 16.48 -2.68 -11.97
CA GLU A 370 17.70 -3.14 -11.31
C GLU A 370 18.65 -1.98 -11.04
N PHE A 371 19.33 -1.99 -9.90
CA PHE A 371 20.45 -1.08 -9.61
C PHE A 371 21.66 -1.90 -9.17
N PRO A 372 22.90 -1.41 -9.41
CA PRO A 372 24.09 -2.15 -9.03
C PRO A 372 24.22 -2.25 -7.51
N ILE A 373 24.42 -3.48 -7.01
CA ILE A 373 24.75 -3.78 -5.62
C ILE A 373 26.18 -4.33 -5.63
N PRO A 374 27.21 -3.48 -5.49
CA PRO A 374 28.60 -3.91 -5.53
C PRO A 374 29.00 -4.67 -4.24
N GLU A 375 30.17 -5.30 -4.27
CA GLU A 375 30.82 -5.79 -3.05
C GLU A 375 30.98 -4.64 -2.04
N GLY A 376 30.62 -4.86 -0.78
CA GLY A 376 30.69 -3.81 0.25
C GLY A 376 30.12 -4.19 1.60
N SER A 377 30.01 -3.20 2.49
CA SER A 377 29.38 -3.31 3.81
C SER A 377 27.94 -2.80 3.74
N TYR A 378 26.98 -3.63 4.16
CA TYR A 378 25.55 -3.34 4.11
C TYR A 378 24.92 -3.53 5.49
N LYS A 379 23.83 -2.81 5.74
CA LYS A 379 23.09 -2.93 6.99
C LYS A 379 22.50 -4.33 7.12
N TYR A 380 22.84 -5.02 8.21
CA TYR A 380 22.31 -6.33 8.58
C TYR A 380 21.11 -6.21 9.53
N TYR A 381 21.24 -5.33 10.53
CA TYR A 381 20.24 -5.19 11.59
C TYR A 381 20.05 -3.74 12.01
N ASP A 382 18.79 -3.32 12.19
CA ASP A 382 18.43 -1.96 12.60
C ASP A 382 18.18 -1.91 14.12
N LEU A 383 19.12 -1.32 14.88
CA LEU A 383 18.99 -1.21 16.35
C LEU A 383 18.04 -0.08 16.76
N ALA A 384 17.80 0.90 15.87
CA ALA A 384 16.90 2.02 16.11
C ALA A 384 15.41 1.69 15.83
N GLY A 385 15.12 0.47 15.37
CA GLY A 385 13.75 0.00 15.12
C GLY A 385 12.86 0.10 16.36
N GLN A 386 11.68 0.73 16.23
CA GLN A 386 10.74 0.95 17.36
C GLN A 386 10.38 -0.33 18.13
N LYS A 387 10.28 -1.47 17.43
CA LYS A 387 9.98 -2.78 18.02
C LYS A 387 11.20 -3.71 18.08
N THR A 388 12.42 -3.19 17.94
CA THR A 388 13.64 -3.97 18.16
C THR A 388 13.67 -4.48 19.60
N ARG A 389 14.02 -5.76 19.79
CA ARG A 389 14.11 -6.43 21.09
C ARG A 389 15.53 -6.93 21.42
N ILE A 390 16.50 -6.55 20.62
CA ILE A 390 17.92 -6.74 20.93
C ILE A 390 18.48 -5.39 21.38
N GLN A 391 19.07 -5.36 22.56
CA GLN A 391 19.72 -4.19 23.14
C GLN A 391 21.23 -4.37 23.06
N LEU A 392 21.93 -3.28 22.77
CA LEU A 392 23.39 -3.21 22.79
C LEU A 392 23.82 -2.45 24.05
N ALA A 393 24.58 -3.11 24.92
CA ALA A 393 25.21 -2.50 26.10
C ALA A 393 26.65 -3.01 26.21
N ASP A 394 27.61 -2.10 26.38
CA ASP A 394 29.04 -2.41 26.54
C ASP A 394 29.61 -3.35 25.45
N GLY A 395 29.13 -3.21 24.22
CA GLY A 395 29.56 -4.04 23.08
C GLY A 395 28.96 -5.45 23.04
N GLN A 396 27.99 -5.74 23.91
CA GLN A 396 27.30 -7.02 23.98
C GLN A 396 25.82 -6.87 23.61
N PHE A 397 25.33 -7.78 22.78
CA PHE A 397 23.92 -7.87 22.42
C PHE A 397 23.17 -8.75 23.43
N SER A 398 22.05 -8.25 23.94
CA SER A 398 21.16 -8.96 24.85
C SER A 398 19.70 -8.80 24.42
N VAL A 399 18.85 -9.77 24.73
CA VAL A 399 17.43 -9.72 24.36
C VAL A 399 16.62 -9.13 25.51
N VAL A 400 15.64 -8.28 25.18
CA VAL A 400 14.64 -7.79 26.14
C VAL A 400 13.96 -8.98 26.83
N ASP A 401 13.82 -8.91 28.15
CA ASP A 401 13.24 -10.00 28.93
C ASP A 401 11.85 -10.42 28.40
N GLY A 402 11.60 -11.73 28.37
CA GLY A 402 10.38 -12.33 27.80
C GLY A 402 10.32 -12.39 26.26
N TYR A 403 11.21 -11.71 25.51
CA TYR A 403 11.18 -11.69 24.04
C TYR A 403 12.10 -12.72 23.36
N GLY A 404 12.88 -13.50 24.12
CA GLY A 404 13.86 -14.47 23.57
C GLY A 404 13.32 -15.35 22.44
N ARG A 405 12.10 -15.86 22.61
CA ARG A 405 11.43 -16.78 21.69
C ARG A 405 10.54 -16.11 20.63
N PHE A 406 10.57 -14.80 20.50
CA PHE A 406 9.85 -14.09 19.42
C PHE A 406 10.72 -14.03 18.16
N PRO A 407 10.11 -13.96 16.96
CA PRO A 407 10.87 -13.88 15.72
C PRO A 407 11.74 -12.61 15.69
N ALA A 408 12.98 -12.75 15.23
CA ALA A 408 13.86 -11.64 15.00
C ALA A 408 13.37 -10.80 13.81
N VAL A 409 12.90 -9.59 14.11
CA VAL A 409 12.45 -8.60 13.12
C VAL A 409 13.36 -7.38 13.10
N TYR A 410 13.22 -6.52 12.08
CA TYR A 410 14.22 -5.51 11.68
C TYR A 410 15.53 -6.09 11.13
N VAL A 411 15.50 -7.35 10.69
CA VAL A 411 16.58 -8.00 9.97
C VAL A 411 16.41 -7.69 8.48
N THR A 412 17.43 -7.13 7.86
CA THR A 412 17.46 -6.93 6.41
C THR A 412 17.67 -8.26 5.70
N TRP A 413 17.45 -8.33 4.38
CA TRP A 413 17.80 -9.53 3.64
C TRP A 413 19.30 -9.84 3.74
N MET A 414 20.14 -8.78 3.75
CA MET A 414 21.59 -8.91 3.93
C MET A 414 21.94 -9.51 5.29
N GLY A 415 21.24 -9.12 6.36
CA GLY A 415 21.42 -9.70 7.69
C GLY A 415 20.93 -11.13 7.81
N ALA A 416 19.86 -11.50 7.10
CA ALA A 416 19.36 -12.86 7.02
C ALA A 416 20.34 -13.77 6.24
N TYR A 417 20.88 -13.27 5.13
CA TYR A 417 21.95 -13.91 4.36
C TYR A 417 23.22 -14.11 5.20
N GLY A 418 23.65 -13.06 5.90
CA GLY A 418 24.84 -13.09 6.76
C GLY A 418 24.70 -14.08 7.93
N TYR A 419 23.54 -14.15 8.56
CA TYR A 419 23.23 -15.16 9.59
C TYR A 419 23.30 -16.57 9.01
N ALA A 420 22.61 -16.82 7.90
CA ALA A 420 22.59 -18.14 7.28
C ALA A 420 24.00 -18.59 6.87
N GLY A 421 24.76 -17.71 6.21
CA GLY A 421 26.13 -17.98 5.77
C GLY A 421 27.10 -18.21 6.95
N PHE A 422 26.96 -17.47 8.06
CA PHE A 422 27.80 -17.65 9.24
C PHE A 422 27.68 -19.07 9.84
N HIS A 423 26.48 -19.66 9.80
CA HIS A 423 26.21 -21.02 10.27
C HIS A 423 26.43 -22.10 9.20
N GLY A 424 26.86 -21.75 7.98
CA GLY A 424 26.99 -22.68 6.87
C GLY A 424 25.64 -23.16 6.30
N TRP A 425 24.60 -22.37 6.50
CA TRP A 425 23.24 -22.58 5.98
C TRP A 425 22.96 -21.61 4.83
N ARG A 426 21.71 -21.58 4.37
CA ARG A 426 21.24 -20.62 3.36
C ARG A 426 19.79 -20.21 3.62
N LEU A 427 19.34 -19.15 2.96
CA LEU A 427 17.92 -18.84 2.85
C LEU A 427 17.24 -19.84 1.89
N PRO A 428 15.96 -20.17 2.11
CA PRO A 428 15.21 -21.07 1.23
C PRO A 428 15.06 -20.46 -0.16
N THR A 429 14.92 -21.31 -1.19
CA THR A 429 14.32 -20.91 -2.48
C THR A 429 12.80 -20.77 -2.34
N VAL A 430 12.14 -20.15 -3.32
CA VAL A 430 10.66 -20.07 -3.33
C VAL A 430 10.07 -21.47 -3.23
N PHE A 431 10.57 -22.41 -4.04
CA PHE A 431 10.01 -23.76 -4.10
C PHE A 431 10.26 -24.59 -2.86
N GLU A 432 11.41 -24.41 -2.19
CA GLU A 432 11.63 -25.03 -0.89
C GLU A 432 10.66 -24.49 0.16
N TRP A 433 10.61 -23.16 0.29
CA TRP A 433 9.72 -22.54 1.27
C TRP A 433 8.26 -22.93 1.05
N GLU A 434 7.82 -22.87 -0.21
CA GLU A 434 6.45 -23.15 -0.60
C GLU A 434 6.10 -24.64 -0.47
N LYS A 435 7.01 -25.55 -0.85
CA LYS A 435 6.82 -26.98 -0.62
C LYS A 435 6.72 -27.28 0.87
N ALA A 436 7.61 -26.71 1.69
CA ALA A 436 7.56 -26.90 3.15
C ALA A 436 6.21 -26.45 3.74
N ALA A 437 5.66 -25.34 3.23
CA ALA A 437 4.36 -24.84 3.65
C ALA A 437 3.20 -25.70 3.15
N ARG A 438 3.20 -26.13 1.88
CA ARG A 438 2.01 -26.69 1.22
C ARG A 438 1.97 -28.21 1.18
N GLY A 439 3.11 -28.89 1.26
CA GLY A 439 3.14 -30.33 0.96
C GLY A 439 2.80 -30.57 -0.50
N THR A 440 2.13 -31.69 -0.80
CA THR A 440 1.84 -32.15 -2.16
C THR A 440 0.39 -31.99 -2.58
N ASP A 441 -0.48 -31.45 -1.71
CA ASP A 441 -1.94 -31.42 -1.91
C ASP A 441 -2.47 -30.05 -2.36
N GLY A 442 -1.60 -29.06 -2.59
CA GLY A 442 -1.99 -27.75 -3.10
C GLY A 442 -2.78 -26.87 -2.11
N ARG A 443 -2.75 -27.17 -0.81
CA ARG A 443 -3.43 -26.36 0.23
C ARG A 443 -3.04 -24.89 0.18
N SER A 444 -3.99 -23.96 0.35
CA SER A 444 -3.69 -22.51 0.28
C SER A 444 -2.90 -21.98 1.48
N TYR A 445 -3.03 -22.61 2.65
CA TYR A 445 -2.30 -22.28 3.88
C TYR A 445 -1.57 -23.54 4.38
N PRO A 446 -0.59 -23.43 5.28
CA PRO A 446 0.12 -24.60 5.79
C PRO A 446 -0.80 -25.63 6.47
N PHE A 447 -1.86 -25.14 7.10
CA PHE A 447 -2.95 -25.93 7.66
C PHE A 447 -4.17 -25.96 6.72
N VAL A 448 -5.06 -26.93 6.91
CA VAL A 448 -6.16 -27.24 5.96
C VAL A 448 -7.28 -26.19 5.96
N GLU A 449 -7.51 -25.52 7.10
CA GLU A 449 -8.60 -24.57 7.27
C GLU A 449 -8.18 -23.12 6.97
N GLU A 450 -9.15 -22.22 6.77
CA GLU A 450 -8.86 -20.79 6.70
C GLU A 450 -8.26 -20.28 8.04
N PRO A 451 -7.35 -19.28 8.02
CA PRO A 451 -6.79 -18.71 9.23
C PRO A 451 -7.87 -18.22 10.18
N THR A 452 -7.76 -18.64 11.43
CA THR A 452 -8.59 -18.18 12.53
C THR A 452 -7.71 -17.56 13.59
N LYS A 453 -8.34 -16.86 14.54
CA LYS A 453 -7.65 -16.37 15.73
C LYS A 453 -6.85 -17.45 16.47
N LYS A 454 -7.19 -18.73 16.31
CA LYS A 454 -6.55 -19.84 17.02
C LYS A 454 -5.45 -20.53 16.21
N SER A 455 -5.20 -20.13 14.97
CA SER A 455 -4.27 -20.85 14.09
C SER A 455 -3.18 -19.99 13.44
N ALA A 456 -3.31 -18.66 13.44
CA ALA A 456 -2.30 -17.77 12.88
C ALA A 456 -2.37 -16.36 13.46
N ASN A 457 -1.24 -15.66 13.46
CA ASN A 457 -1.13 -14.24 13.80
C ASN A 457 -1.22 -13.38 12.53
N TYR A 458 -2.26 -12.56 12.40
CA TYR A 458 -2.55 -11.71 11.25
C TYR A 458 -3.30 -10.47 11.71
N TYR A 459 -3.54 -9.51 10.82
CA TYR A 459 -4.22 -8.27 11.17
C TYR A 459 -5.60 -8.53 11.79
N LYS A 460 -5.78 -8.11 13.05
CA LYS A 460 -6.98 -8.36 13.85
C LYS A 460 -7.22 -9.84 14.14
N SER A 461 -6.15 -10.62 14.35
CA SER A 461 -6.21 -12.00 14.82
C SER A 461 -6.90 -12.11 16.17
N ARG A 462 -6.88 -11.07 17.02
CA ARG A 462 -7.36 -11.08 18.40
C ARG A 462 -6.63 -12.06 19.32
N ASP A 463 -5.41 -12.42 18.96
CA ASP A 463 -4.50 -13.09 19.89
C ASP A 463 -4.06 -12.11 21.00
N PRO A 464 -3.36 -12.58 22.06
CA PRO A 464 -2.97 -11.74 23.18
C PRO A 464 -2.06 -10.53 22.83
N PHE A 465 -1.41 -10.54 21.67
CA PHE A 465 -0.44 -9.54 21.20
C PHE A 465 -0.98 -8.64 20.05
N ASP A 466 -2.14 -8.94 19.48
CA ASP A 466 -2.79 -8.21 18.38
C ASP A 466 -3.03 -6.71 18.65
N LYS A 467 -3.28 -6.31 19.91
CA LYS A 467 -3.64 -4.91 20.25
C LYS A 467 -2.59 -3.87 19.85
N SER A 468 -1.34 -4.28 19.76
CA SER A 468 -0.22 -3.43 19.36
C SER A 468 0.34 -3.83 17.98
N ASN A 469 -0.37 -4.70 17.24
CA ASN A 469 0.14 -5.43 16.09
C ASN A 469 1.49 -6.10 16.41
N GLY A 470 1.54 -6.82 17.54
CA GLY A 470 2.71 -7.57 17.97
C GLY A 470 2.85 -8.90 17.24
N THR A 471 4.09 -9.36 17.10
CA THR A 471 4.38 -10.76 16.80
C THR A 471 4.00 -11.63 18.00
N THR A 472 3.80 -12.92 17.78
CA THR A 472 3.70 -13.94 18.82
C THR A 472 5.07 -14.65 18.98
N PRO A 473 5.34 -15.33 20.11
CA PRO A 473 6.45 -16.26 20.17
C PRO A 473 6.36 -17.27 19.03
N VAL A 474 7.50 -17.77 18.55
CA VAL A 474 7.50 -18.79 17.51
C VAL A 474 6.87 -20.09 18.03
N GLY A 475 6.09 -20.75 17.19
CA GLY A 475 5.32 -21.94 17.54
C GLY A 475 4.22 -21.67 18.58
N PHE A 476 3.65 -20.46 18.63
CA PHE A 476 2.56 -20.11 19.55
C PHE A 476 1.27 -20.90 19.26
N TYR A 477 1.00 -21.19 17.99
CA TYR A 477 -0.19 -21.95 17.57
C TYR A 477 0.05 -23.46 17.59
N ASN A 478 0.31 -24.01 18.79
CA ASN A 478 0.77 -25.38 19.06
C ASN A 478 -0.27 -26.28 19.77
N GLY A 479 -1.54 -25.86 19.77
CA GLY A 479 -2.64 -26.58 20.42
C GLY A 479 -2.70 -26.46 21.95
N GLN A 480 -1.80 -25.68 22.56
CA GLN A 480 -1.81 -25.44 24.00
C GLN A 480 -2.70 -24.25 24.39
N THR A 481 -2.76 -23.99 25.70
CA THR A 481 -3.45 -22.83 26.27
C THR A 481 -2.42 -21.87 26.86
N HIS A 482 -2.49 -20.59 26.47
CA HIS A 482 -1.64 -19.50 26.93
C HIS A 482 -2.50 -18.51 27.72
N GLY A 483 -2.48 -18.61 29.05
CA GLY A 483 -3.45 -17.96 29.92
C GLY A 483 -4.88 -18.38 29.56
N ASP A 484 -5.73 -17.42 29.19
CA ASP A 484 -7.13 -17.69 28.79
C ASP A 484 -7.30 -18.00 27.28
N PHE A 485 -6.19 -18.16 26.55
CA PHE A 485 -6.19 -18.29 25.10
C PHE A 485 -5.75 -19.68 24.64
N ALA A 486 -6.70 -20.51 24.19
CA ALA A 486 -6.43 -21.83 23.62
C ALA A 486 -6.23 -21.76 22.09
N THR A 487 -5.12 -22.32 21.60
CA THR A 487 -4.76 -22.39 20.17
C THR A 487 -5.16 -23.74 19.56
N HIS A 488 -5.17 -23.80 18.23
CA HIS A 488 -5.17 -25.05 17.48
C HIS A 488 -3.72 -25.43 17.20
N ASP A 489 -3.44 -26.72 17.13
CA ASP A 489 -2.16 -27.19 16.64
C ASP A 489 -2.10 -26.99 15.13
N SER A 490 -1.27 -26.04 14.69
CA SER A 490 -1.33 -25.49 13.32
C SER A 490 0.00 -25.59 12.53
N PRO A 491 0.75 -26.71 12.58
CA PRO A 491 1.91 -26.88 11.71
C PRO A 491 1.51 -27.12 10.25
N GLY A 492 2.45 -26.82 9.35
CA GLY A 492 2.45 -27.29 7.98
C GLY A 492 2.61 -28.81 7.87
N PRO A 493 2.48 -29.39 6.67
CA PRO A 493 2.52 -30.84 6.46
C PRO A 493 3.86 -31.50 6.83
N TYR A 494 4.95 -30.74 6.88
CA TYR A 494 6.27 -31.21 7.34
C TYR A 494 6.62 -30.75 8.76
N GLY A 495 5.67 -30.21 9.52
CA GLY A 495 5.88 -29.83 10.92
C GLY A 495 6.37 -28.39 11.13
N CYS A 496 6.47 -27.58 10.07
CA CYS A 496 6.89 -26.18 10.16
C CYS A 496 5.76 -25.29 10.69
N TYR A 497 6.03 -24.45 11.68
CA TYR A 497 5.08 -23.49 12.23
C TYR A 497 5.27 -22.11 11.58
N ASP A 498 4.24 -21.28 11.69
CA ASP A 498 4.26 -19.84 11.39
C ASP A 498 4.61 -19.46 9.94
N GLN A 499 4.55 -20.40 8.98
CA GLN A 499 4.64 -20.08 7.54
C GLN A 499 3.39 -19.35 6.99
N ALA A 500 2.45 -18.97 7.85
CA ALA A 500 1.27 -18.19 7.52
C ALA A 500 1.04 -17.15 8.62
N GLY A 501 1.50 -15.92 8.38
CA GLY A 501 1.39 -14.80 9.30
C GLY A 501 2.59 -14.69 10.24
N ASN A 502 2.37 -14.07 11.39
CA ASN A 502 3.40 -13.66 12.35
C ASN A 502 4.39 -12.67 11.73
N VAL A 503 5.38 -13.14 10.99
CA VAL A 503 6.30 -12.32 10.19
C VAL A 503 6.41 -12.87 8.79
N ALA A 504 6.48 -11.98 7.81
CA ALA A 504 6.80 -12.37 6.46
C ALA A 504 8.29 -12.74 6.38
N GLU A 505 8.65 -13.67 5.52
CA GLU A 505 9.98 -14.30 5.55
C GLU A 505 10.80 -14.04 4.30
N TRP A 506 12.06 -13.61 4.50
CA TRP A 506 13.03 -13.46 3.41
C TRP A 506 13.35 -14.79 2.72
N ILE A 507 13.33 -14.76 1.39
CA ILE A 507 13.70 -15.86 0.49
C ILE A 507 15.04 -15.53 -0.19
N GLY A 508 15.85 -16.54 -0.48
CA GLY A 508 17.19 -16.36 -1.06
C GLY A 508 17.19 -15.86 -2.51
N GLU A 509 16.06 -15.99 -3.21
CA GLU A 509 15.91 -15.63 -4.61
C GLU A 509 15.49 -14.17 -4.84
N LEU A 510 15.83 -13.68 -6.04
CA LEU A 510 15.45 -12.36 -6.53
C LEU A 510 14.08 -12.40 -7.20
N HIS A 511 13.35 -11.29 -7.12
CA HIS A 511 12.22 -11.07 -8.01
C HIS A 511 12.71 -10.96 -9.46
N ALA A 512 12.10 -11.70 -10.38
CA ALA A 512 12.58 -11.80 -11.75
C ALA A 512 12.72 -10.42 -12.43
N GLY A 513 13.92 -10.11 -12.93
CA GLY A 513 14.22 -8.86 -13.64
C GLY A 513 14.38 -7.63 -12.73
N SER A 514 14.71 -7.84 -11.44
CA SER A 514 14.87 -6.79 -10.43
C SER A 514 15.93 -7.17 -9.37
N HIS A 515 16.37 -6.18 -8.58
CA HIS A 515 17.20 -6.36 -7.38
C HIS A 515 16.37 -6.68 -6.12
N LEU A 516 15.03 -6.65 -6.22
CA LEU A 516 14.15 -6.89 -5.08
C LEU A 516 14.26 -8.34 -4.61
N ARG A 517 14.25 -8.51 -3.30
CA ARG A 517 14.29 -9.82 -2.62
C ARG A 517 12.89 -10.29 -2.30
N LEU A 518 12.63 -11.56 -2.51
CA LEU A 518 11.31 -12.15 -2.32
C LEU A 518 10.99 -12.33 -0.83
N ILE A 519 9.71 -12.14 -0.49
CA ILE A 519 9.16 -12.25 0.86
C ILE A 519 7.85 -13.05 0.78
N TYR A 520 7.71 -14.07 1.63
CA TYR A 520 6.56 -15.00 1.63
C TYR A 520 5.89 -15.12 3.01
N GLY A 521 4.73 -15.77 3.07
CA GLY A 521 4.01 -16.14 4.31
C GLY A 521 3.08 -15.08 4.90
N GLY A 522 3.34 -13.80 4.58
CA GLY A 522 2.60 -12.67 5.11
C GLY A 522 2.87 -12.41 6.60
N SER A 523 2.29 -11.36 7.18
CA SER A 523 2.60 -10.94 8.56
C SER A 523 1.38 -10.66 9.44
N MET A 524 1.64 -10.42 10.73
CA MET A 524 0.65 -9.93 11.71
C MET A 524 -0.05 -8.62 11.32
N MET A 525 0.44 -7.91 10.29
CA MET A 525 -0.10 -6.65 9.81
C MET A 525 -0.94 -6.81 8.54
N GLU A 526 -1.06 -8.02 8.02
CA GLU A 526 -1.78 -8.31 6.78
C GLU A 526 -3.07 -9.09 7.05
N TYR A 527 -4.05 -8.94 6.16
CA TYR A 527 -5.30 -9.69 6.27
C TYR A 527 -5.07 -11.17 5.99
N ALA A 528 -5.87 -12.05 6.60
CA ALA A 528 -5.81 -13.50 6.46
C ALA A 528 -5.62 -14.01 5.01
N TYR A 529 -6.25 -13.39 4.02
CA TYR A 529 -6.13 -13.81 2.62
C TYR A 529 -4.74 -13.61 2.01
N ASN A 530 -3.89 -12.75 2.60
CA ASN A 530 -2.49 -12.55 2.20
C ASN A 530 -1.54 -13.58 2.81
N LEU A 531 -2.00 -14.42 3.75
CA LEU A 531 -1.18 -15.44 4.40
C LEU A 531 -1.05 -16.73 3.58
N ARG A 532 -1.59 -16.75 2.35
CA ARG A 532 -1.53 -17.95 1.52
C ARG A 532 -0.09 -18.22 1.12
N SER A 533 0.29 -19.49 1.09
CA SER A 533 1.68 -19.92 0.88
C SER A 533 2.25 -19.56 -0.50
N TYR A 534 1.42 -19.16 -1.46
CA TYR A 534 1.83 -18.64 -2.76
C TYR A 534 1.74 -17.10 -2.88
N THR A 535 1.42 -16.39 -1.80
CA THR A 535 1.33 -14.92 -1.84
C THR A 535 2.74 -14.34 -1.82
N GLU A 536 3.14 -13.82 -2.97
CA GLU A 536 4.44 -13.20 -3.15
C GLU A 536 4.41 -11.71 -2.78
N ASN A 537 5.41 -11.29 -2.02
CA ASN A 537 5.77 -9.89 -1.82
C ASN A 537 7.28 -9.71 -2.07
N SER A 538 7.74 -8.47 -2.12
CA SER A 538 9.16 -8.19 -2.29
C SER A 538 9.59 -6.87 -1.66
N GLY A 539 10.86 -6.81 -1.29
CA GLY A 539 11.48 -5.64 -0.65
C GLY A 539 12.88 -5.39 -1.18
N LEU A 540 13.37 -4.17 -0.94
CA LEU A 540 14.79 -3.88 -1.13
C LEU A 540 15.62 -4.77 -0.19
N PRO A 541 16.85 -5.16 -0.56
CA PRO A 541 17.67 -5.96 0.32
C PRO A 541 17.98 -5.29 1.67
N GLU A 542 17.99 -3.95 1.71
CA GLU A 542 18.18 -3.14 2.93
C GLU A 542 16.86 -2.85 3.69
N TYR A 543 15.71 -3.27 3.15
CA TYR A 543 14.44 -3.11 3.83
C TYR A 543 14.46 -3.87 5.15
N ALA A 544 14.07 -3.20 6.23
CA ALA A 544 13.91 -3.80 7.54
C ALA A 544 12.61 -3.27 8.15
N SER A 545 11.81 -4.15 8.72
CA SER A 545 10.60 -3.75 9.44
C SER A 545 10.25 -4.75 10.53
N HIS A 546 9.36 -4.35 11.42
CA HIS A 546 8.82 -5.23 12.46
C HIS A 546 7.91 -6.36 11.92
N GLN A 547 7.65 -6.39 10.60
CA GLN A 547 6.78 -7.37 9.94
C GLN A 547 7.57 -8.44 9.18
N VAL A 548 8.90 -8.32 9.10
CA VAL A 548 9.73 -9.20 8.29
C VAL A 548 10.81 -9.84 9.15
N GLY A 549 10.87 -11.16 9.06
CA GLY A 549 11.91 -12.02 9.63
C GLY A 549 12.39 -13.00 8.56
N PHE A 550 12.84 -14.18 8.98
CA PHE A 550 13.33 -15.22 8.07
C PHE A 550 13.46 -16.57 8.78
N ARG A 551 13.61 -17.63 7.99
CA ARG A 551 14.04 -18.95 8.43
C ARG A 551 15.12 -19.48 7.50
N CYS A 552 15.91 -20.45 7.95
CA CYS A 552 16.99 -21.03 7.16
C CYS A 552 16.68 -22.44 6.67
N VAL A 553 17.39 -22.85 5.62
CA VAL A 553 17.47 -24.23 5.14
C VAL A 553 18.92 -24.71 5.17
N ARG A 554 19.12 -26.02 5.29
CA ARG A 554 20.42 -26.69 5.19
C ARG A 554 20.29 -27.99 4.43
N GLY A 555 21.40 -28.44 3.83
CA GLY A 555 21.38 -29.55 2.89
C GLY A 555 20.73 -29.18 1.54
N GLY A 556 20.71 -30.14 0.61
CA GLY A 556 20.27 -29.93 -0.77
C GLY A 556 21.24 -29.09 -1.62
N ASN A 557 21.18 -29.23 -2.95
CA ASN A 557 21.90 -28.36 -3.87
C ASN A 557 20.91 -27.67 -4.83
N PRO A 558 20.53 -26.41 -4.57
CA PRO A 558 19.55 -25.70 -5.40
C PRO A 558 20.00 -25.45 -6.84
N GLU A 559 21.30 -25.52 -7.16
CA GLU A 559 21.77 -25.44 -8.54
C GLU A 559 21.21 -26.57 -9.42
N GLN A 560 20.82 -27.71 -8.84
CA GLN A 560 20.18 -28.82 -9.57
C GLN A 560 18.75 -28.49 -10.04
N HIS A 561 18.12 -27.44 -9.53
CA HIS A 561 16.77 -27.01 -9.91
C HIS A 561 16.79 -26.01 -11.09
N HIS A 562 17.91 -25.32 -11.36
CA HIS A 562 17.99 -24.32 -12.44
C HIS A 562 18.13 -24.92 -13.85
N ASP A 563 18.37 -26.23 -13.97
CA ASP A 563 18.44 -26.94 -15.25
C ASP A 563 17.06 -27.28 -15.87
N THR A 564 15.95 -26.89 -15.22
CA THR A 564 14.61 -26.98 -15.82
C THR A 564 14.28 -25.67 -16.57
N PRO A 565 13.86 -25.73 -17.85
CA PRO A 565 13.64 -24.53 -18.64
C PRO A 565 12.48 -23.69 -18.06
N LYS A 566 12.78 -22.44 -17.71
CA LYS A 566 11.78 -21.41 -17.36
C LYS A 566 10.85 -21.20 -18.56
N HIS A 567 9.57 -21.55 -18.42
CA HIS A 567 8.54 -21.37 -19.46
C HIS A 567 7.84 -20.01 -19.38
#